data_AF-A0A3S1Y8M4-F1
#
_entry.id   AF-A0A3S1Y8M4-F1
#
_cell.length_a   1.000
_cell.length_b   1.000
_cell.length_c   1.000
_cell.angle_alpha   90.00
_cell.angle_beta   90.00
_cell.angle_gamma   90.00
#
_symmetry.space_group_name_H-M   'P 1'
#
loop_
_entity.id
_entity.type
_entity.pdbx_description
1 polymer ?
#
loop_
_entity_poly.entity_id
_entity_poly.type
_entity_poly.pdbx_seq_one_letter_code
_entity_poly.pdbx_strand_id
1 'polypeptide(L)'
;ERLRAYRFQPNGAIDGEGADILVEAAQDFAVALRSRASGAETQGVFFVQPVDSNRSVIRGVLDQEAEGAARIAILRHHNERLSKLRDEVERDVANAPAPAPLEPVYERVSAELAEMPEVTTHGRKAALRVSVARKWQTADGIAGFELRPIKGILPTFQPGAHIDVHMPNGEIRQYSITNGPGETDSFTIGVKLERDSKGGSKCMHETVREGDVLAISEPRNNFPLRRDAIKTLFVAGGIGITPLLAMAQALKNQELAHELHYFAQGEEHLAFADRLKHLGDALKPHLGLSPDATGAELRQLLAGYRNGMHLYICGPGPMLEAARKIAAEQGWPDSAVHFEYFKNTNKIDDSSSFEVALARSCVTLQVPAGKTIMQVMRESGIDVPSSCEQGACGTCVATVIEGEPDHQDVYLNDAERKAGTKIMTCVSRAKSARLVLDI
;
A
#
# COMPACT_ATOMS: atom_id res chain seq x y z
N GLU A 1 -27.40 10.54 -26.38
CA GLU A 1 -28.82 10.55 -26.80
C GLU A 1 -29.58 9.24 -26.54
N ARG A 2 -29.10 8.09 -27.02
CA ARG A 2 -29.79 6.78 -26.87
C ARG A 2 -30.15 6.41 -25.42
N LEU A 3 -29.32 6.78 -24.44
CA LEU A 3 -29.62 6.58 -23.03
C LEU A 3 -30.89 7.31 -22.55
N ARG A 4 -31.31 8.43 -23.17
CA ARG A 4 -32.59 9.09 -22.83
C ARG A 4 -33.81 8.23 -23.19
N ALA A 5 -33.65 7.32 -24.15
CA ALA A 5 -34.65 6.35 -24.56
C ALA A 5 -34.52 5.00 -23.82
N TYR A 6 -33.55 4.86 -22.91
CA TYR A 6 -33.40 3.64 -22.11
C TYR A 6 -34.64 3.40 -21.26
N ARG A 7 -35.06 2.14 -21.14
CA ARG A 7 -36.24 1.70 -20.37
C ARG A 7 -35.87 0.51 -19.50
N PHE A 8 -36.27 0.51 -18.24
CA PHE A 8 -36.02 -0.56 -17.26
C PHE A 8 -37.17 -0.64 -16.25
N GLN A 9 -37.41 -1.81 -15.66
CA GLN A 9 -38.37 -2.00 -14.56
C GLN A 9 -37.80 -1.47 -13.24
N PRO A 10 -38.64 -0.91 -12.34
CA PRO A 10 -38.20 -0.52 -11.01
C PRO A 10 -37.85 -1.76 -10.16
N ASN A 11 -36.95 -1.59 -9.21
CA ASN A 11 -36.40 -2.69 -8.40
C ASN A 11 -37.47 -3.52 -7.67
N GLY A 12 -38.58 -2.89 -7.26
CA GLY A 12 -39.71 -3.54 -6.59
C GLY A 12 -40.72 -4.26 -7.50
N ALA A 13 -40.56 -4.19 -8.83
CA ALA A 13 -41.47 -4.81 -9.79
C ALA A 13 -40.73 -5.31 -11.04
N ILE A 14 -39.59 -5.99 -10.84
CA ILE A 14 -38.65 -6.30 -11.92
C ILE A 14 -39.17 -7.29 -12.97
N ASP A 15 -40.11 -8.15 -12.59
CA ASP A 15 -40.77 -9.12 -13.47
C ASP A 15 -42.00 -8.52 -14.19
N GLY A 16 -42.23 -7.22 -14.06
CA GLY A 16 -43.36 -6.52 -14.67
C GLY A 16 -43.21 -6.31 -16.18
N GLU A 17 -44.36 -6.17 -16.85
CA GLU A 17 -44.42 -5.79 -18.27
C GLU A 17 -44.83 -4.31 -18.39
N GLY A 18 -43.90 -3.47 -18.84
CA GLY A 18 -44.13 -2.04 -19.03
C GLY A 18 -43.84 -1.19 -17.78
N ALA A 19 -42.94 -0.21 -17.94
CA ALA A 19 -42.66 0.81 -16.94
C ALA A 19 -42.68 2.20 -17.60
N ASP A 20 -43.27 3.15 -16.91
CA ASP A 20 -43.24 4.56 -17.28
C ASP A 20 -41.87 5.14 -16.92
N ILE A 21 -41.20 5.74 -17.91
CA ILE A 21 -39.85 6.28 -17.74
C ILE A 21 -39.87 7.79 -17.97
N LEU A 22 -39.46 8.53 -16.95
CA LEU A 22 -39.29 9.98 -16.98
C LEU A 22 -37.80 10.33 -17.04
N VAL A 23 -37.41 11.23 -17.95
CA VAL A 23 -36.06 11.83 -17.96
C VAL A 23 -36.05 13.01 -17.01
N GLU A 24 -35.33 12.91 -15.90
CA GLU A 24 -35.28 13.96 -14.88
C GLU A 24 -34.18 14.99 -15.16
N ALA A 25 -33.04 14.53 -15.65
CA ALA A 25 -31.92 15.38 -16.03
C ALA A 25 -31.11 14.74 -17.14
N ALA A 26 -30.54 15.55 -18.03
CA ALA A 26 -29.60 15.09 -19.04
C ALA A 26 -28.50 16.13 -19.27
N GLN A 27 -27.26 15.69 -19.15
CA GLN A 27 -26.04 16.42 -19.49
C GLN A 27 -25.27 15.64 -20.58
N ASP A 28 -24.16 16.19 -21.06
CA ASP A 28 -23.43 15.64 -22.20
C ASP A 28 -22.98 14.19 -21.98
N PHE A 29 -22.62 13.82 -20.74
CA PHE A 29 -22.14 12.49 -20.38
C PHE A 29 -22.95 11.80 -19.28
N ALA A 30 -24.14 12.31 -18.95
CA ALA A 30 -24.97 11.75 -17.88
C ALA A 30 -26.47 11.90 -18.16
N VAL A 31 -27.27 10.91 -17.78
CA VAL A 31 -28.74 11.00 -17.76
C VAL A 31 -29.31 10.40 -16.48
N ALA A 32 -30.24 11.10 -15.86
CA ALA A 32 -31.04 10.59 -14.76
C ALA A 32 -32.43 10.22 -15.28
N LEU A 33 -32.85 8.98 -15.00
CA LEU A 33 -34.12 8.40 -15.41
C LEU A 33 -34.87 7.88 -14.19
N ARG A 34 -36.17 8.15 -14.11
CA ARG A 34 -37.05 7.56 -13.10
C ARG A 34 -37.99 6.56 -13.74
N SER A 35 -37.98 5.33 -13.24
CA SER A 35 -38.86 4.23 -13.67
C SER A 35 -40.00 4.03 -12.67
N ARG A 36 -41.23 3.87 -13.17
CA ARG A 36 -42.45 3.63 -12.38
C ARG A 36 -43.27 2.50 -12.97
N ALA A 37 -43.62 1.50 -12.16
CA ALA A 37 -44.51 0.41 -12.56
C ALA A 37 -45.15 -0.23 -11.32
N SER A 38 -46.44 -0.57 -11.38
CA SER A 38 -47.16 -1.35 -10.34
C SER A 38 -46.96 -0.84 -8.91
N GLY A 39 -46.88 0.48 -8.70
CA GLY A 39 -46.66 1.11 -7.40
C GLY A 39 -45.20 1.13 -6.91
N ALA A 40 -44.27 0.53 -7.64
CA ALA A 40 -42.83 0.62 -7.40
C ALA A 40 -42.20 1.75 -8.24
N GLU A 41 -41.14 2.34 -7.69
CA GLU A 41 -40.40 3.42 -8.32
C GLU A 41 -38.89 3.23 -8.08
N THR A 42 -38.05 3.55 -9.07
CA THR A 42 -36.58 3.53 -8.94
C THR A 42 -35.97 4.62 -9.81
N GLN A 43 -35.05 5.40 -9.25
CA GLN A 43 -34.25 6.36 -10.00
C GLN A 43 -32.90 5.74 -10.36
N GLY A 44 -32.53 5.84 -11.64
CA GLY A 44 -31.24 5.42 -12.16
C GLY A 44 -30.49 6.57 -12.80
N VAL A 45 -29.24 6.78 -12.39
CA VAL A 45 -28.32 7.74 -13.02
C VAL A 45 -27.29 6.98 -13.84
N PHE A 46 -27.23 7.27 -15.13
CA PHE A 46 -26.36 6.62 -16.10
C PHE A 46 -25.31 7.59 -16.63
N PHE A 47 -24.04 7.20 -16.59
CA PHE A 47 -22.89 7.98 -17.04
C PHE A 47 -22.26 7.32 -18.26
N VAL A 48 -21.85 8.11 -19.25
CA VAL A 48 -21.01 7.67 -20.37
C VAL A 48 -19.60 8.15 -20.09
N GLN A 49 -18.71 7.23 -19.74
CA GLN A 49 -17.32 7.55 -19.40
C GLN A 49 -16.40 7.17 -20.57
N PRO A 50 -15.72 8.13 -21.21
CA PRO A 50 -14.67 7.81 -22.16
C PRO A 50 -13.51 7.13 -21.43
N VAL A 51 -13.04 6.00 -21.97
CA VAL A 51 -11.90 5.24 -21.40
C VAL A 51 -10.66 5.50 -22.24
N ASP A 52 -10.82 5.50 -23.56
CA ASP A 52 -9.79 5.76 -24.55
C ASP A 52 -10.43 6.24 -25.86
N SER A 53 -9.63 6.47 -26.90
CA SER A 53 -10.09 6.99 -28.18
C SER A 53 -11.11 6.10 -28.92
N ASN A 54 -11.23 4.83 -28.53
CA ASN A 54 -12.07 3.84 -29.22
C ASN A 54 -13.16 3.27 -28.33
N ARG A 55 -13.23 3.66 -27.06
CA ARG A 55 -14.11 3.00 -26.08
C ARG A 55 -14.68 3.97 -25.07
N SER A 56 -15.98 3.86 -24.87
CA SER A 56 -16.71 4.47 -23.77
C SER A 56 -17.46 3.40 -22.99
N VAL A 57 -17.60 3.58 -21.68
CA VAL A 57 -18.31 2.67 -20.79
C VAL A 57 -19.54 3.38 -20.22
N ILE A 58 -20.69 2.69 -20.22
CA ILE A 58 -21.90 3.17 -19.55
C ILE A 58 -21.93 2.59 -18.14
N ARG A 59 -21.96 3.45 -17.12
CA ARG A 59 -22.13 3.06 -15.71
C ARG A 59 -23.50 3.50 -15.21
N GLY A 60 -24.18 2.68 -14.43
CA GLY A 60 -25.48 3.00 -13.82
C GLY A 60 -25.41 2.93 -12.29
N VAL A 61 -26.01 3.90 -11.61
CA VAL A 61 -26.23 3.91 -10.15
C VAL A 61 -27.72 4.03 -9.90
N LEU A 62 -28.26 3.15 -9.06
CA LEU A 62 -29.67 3.15 -8.65
C LEU A 62 -29.80 3.74 -7.25
N ASP A 63 -30.91 4.43 -6.97
CA ASP A 63 -31.20 5.08 -5.68
C ASP A 63 -31.61 4.12 -4.56
N GLN A 64 -31.92 2.86 -4.89
CA GLN A 64 -32.34 1.84 -3.93
C GLN A 64 -31.34 0.68 -3.86
N GLU A 65 -30.93 0.34 -2.64
CA GLU A 65 -30.12 -0.84 -2.36
C GLU A 65 -30.99 -2.09 -2.24
N ALA A 66 -30.50 -3.21 -2.78
CA ALA A 66 -31.14 -4.52 -2.70
C ALA A 66 -30.15 -5.55 -2.17
N GLU A 67 -30.62 -6.49 -1.36
CA GLU A 67 -29.81 -7.53 -0.73
C GLU A 67 -30.17 -8.94 -1.25
N GLY A 68 -29.27 -9.90 -1.06
CA GLY A 68 -29.51 -11.32 -1.34
C GLY A 68 -29.92 -11.61 -2.79
N ALA A 69 -30.92 -12.49 -2.96
CA ALA A 69 -31.38 -12.95 -4.27
C ALA A 69 -32.02 -11.84 -5.12
N ALA A 70 -32.66 -10.85 -4.50
CA ALA A 70 -33.27 -9.70 -5.18
C ALA A 70 -32.21 -8.84 -5.88
N ARG A 71 -31.04 -8.65 -5.25
CA ARG A 71 -29.90 -7.95 -5.84
C ARG A 71 -29.43 -8.60 -7.14
N ILE A 72 -29.34 -9.93 -7.16
CA ILE A 72 -28.88 -10.67 -8.33
C ILE A 72 -29.88 -10.53 -9.49
N ALA A 73 -31.19 -10.59 -9.21
CA ALA A 73 -32.22 -10.37 -10.23
C ALA A 73 -32.15 -8.95 -10.83
N ILE A 74 -31.97 -7.92 -9.98
CA ILE A 74 -31.79 -6.52 -10.39
C ILE A 74 -30.57 -6.35 -11.30
N LEU A 75 -29.42 -6.89 -10.90
CA LEU A 75 -28.21 -6.79 -11.70
C LEU A 75 -28.33 -7.50 -13.04
N ARG A 76 -28.97 -8.68 -13.10
CA ARG A 76 -29.20 -9.43 -14.35
C ARG A 76 -30.09 -8.65 -15.31
N HIS A 77 -31.23 -8.14 -14.84
CA HIS A 77 -32.14 -7.33 -15.65
C HIS A 77 -31.44 -6.10 -16.26
N HIS A 78 -30.70 -5.34 -15.44
CA HIS A 78 -29.98 -4.17 -15.94
C HIS A 78 -28.87 -4.53 -16.93
N ASN A 79 -28.13 -5.61 -16.67
CA ASN A 79 -27.09 -6.10 -17.57
C ASN A 79 -27.66 -6.50 -18.94
N GLU A 80 -28.78 -7.23 -18.97
CA GLU A 80 -29.45 -7.61 -20.22
C GLU A 80 -29.91 -6.38 -21.01
N ARG A 81 -30.52 -5.40 -20.34
CA ARG A 81 -31.03 -4.18 -20.97
C ARG A 81 -29.90 -3.29 -21.50
N LEU A 82 -28.82 -3.11 -20.75
CA LEU A 82 -27.67 -2.32 -21.20
C LEU A 82 -26.88 -3.04 -22.31
N SER A 83 -26.81 -4.37 -22.28
CA SER A 83 -26.19 -5.15 -23.36
C SER A 83 -26.97 -4.96 -24.67
N LYS A 84 -28.30 -5.03 -24.65
CA LYS A 84 -29.13 -4.74 -25.83
C LYS A 84 -28.91 -3.31 -26.36
N LEU A 85 -28.85 -2.33 -25.47
CA LEU A 85 -28.57 -0.94 -25.85
C LEU A 85 -27.19 -0.80 -26.52
N ARG A 86 -26.16 -1.46 -25.98
CA ARG A 86 -24.82 -1.50 -26.60
C ARG A 86 -24.91 -2.09 -28.00
N ASP A 87 -25.52 -3.27 -28.15
CA ASP A 87 -25.59 -3.97 -29.43
C ASP A 87 -26.35 -3.14 -30.49
N GLU A 88 -27.39 -2.39 -30.08
CA GLU A 88 -28.08 -1.43 -30.95
C GLU A 88 -27.18 -0.26 -31.36
N VAL A 89 -26.46 0.35 -30.41
CA VAL A 89 -25.53 1.46 -30.69
C VAL A 89 -24.40 1.01 -31.61
N GLU A 90 -23.80 -0.15 -31.34
CA GLU A 90 -22.70 -0.69 -32.16
C GLU A 90 -23.19 -1.03 -33.57
N ARG A 91 -24.39 -1.60 -33.71
CA ARG A 91 -25.00 -1.88 -35.03
C ARG A 91 -25.30 -0.59 -35.81
N ASP A 92 -25.80 0.43 -35.13
CA ASP A 92 -26.10 1.73 -35.76
C ASP A 92 -24.81 2.43 -36.23
N VAL A 93 -23.73 2.33 -35.46
CA VAL A 93 -22.43 2.95 -35.77
C VAL A 93 -21.63 2.15 -36.79
N ALA A 94 -21.84 0.84 -36.91
CA ALA A 94 -21.14 -0.02 -37.88
C ALA A 94 -21.34 0.41 -39.35
N ASN A 95 -22.42 1.15 -39.65
CA ASN A 95 -22.71 1.68 -40.98
C ASN A 95 -22.51 3.21 -41.08
N ALA A 96 -22.05 3.86 -40.02
CA ALA A 96 -21.79 5.30 -40.01
C ALA A 96 -20.36 5.60 -40.47
N PRO A 97 -20.12 6.71 -41.20
CA PRO A 97 -18.77 7.16 -41.49
C PRO A 97 -18.02 7.43 -40.17
N ALA A 98 -16.77 6.96 -40.09
CA ALA A 98 -15.94 7.17 -38.92
C ALA A 98 -15.88 8.67 -38.56
N PRO A 99 -16.11 9.07 -37.30
CA PRO A 99 -16.07 10.47 -36.91
C PRO A 99 -14.68 11.04 -37.20
N ALA A 100 -14.64 12.30 -37.62
CA ALA A 100 -13.37 13.01 -37.79
C ALA A 100 -12.59 12.92 -36.46
N PRO A 101 -11.26 12.66 -36.51
CA PRO A 101 -10.44 12.65 -35.30
C PRO A 101 -10.69 13.93 -34.51
N LEU A 102 -10.97 13.80 -33.21
CA LEU A 102 -10.97 14.95 -32.31
C LEU A 102 -9.58 15.59 -32.42
N GLU A 103 -9.49 16.80 -32.98
CA GLU A 103 -8.28 17.60 -32.97
C GLU A 103 -8.23 18.31 -31.61
N PRO A 104 -7.39 17.85 -30.67
CA PRO A 104 -7.31 18.50 -29.38
C PRO A 104 -6.61 19.85 -29.54
N VAL A 105 -7.32 20.92 -29.23
CA VAL A 105 -6.72 22.25 -29.09
C VAL A 105 -6.02 22.31 -27.73
N TYR A 106 -4.74 21.97 -27.72
CA TYR A 106 -3.89 22.15 -26.54
C TYR A 106 -3.23 23.54 -26.59
N GLU A 107 -3.38 24.34 -25.53
CA GLU A 107 -2.53 25.51 -25.32
C GLU A 107 -1.07 25.04 -25.22
N ARG A 108 -0.18 25.63 -26.03
CA ARG A 108 1.23 25.23 -26.08
C ARG A 108 1.91 25.58 -24.76
N VAL A 109 2.30 24.53 -24.05
CA VAL A 109 3.18 24.54 -22.88
C VAL A 109 4.54 25.15 -23.25
N SER A 110 5.20 25.84 -22.31
CA SER A 110 6.48 26.53 -22.52
C SER A 110 7.57 25.58 -23.04
N ALA A 111 8.53 26.11 -23.81
CA ALA A 111 9.60 25.31 -24.43
C ALA A 111 10.42 24.49 -23.40
N GLU A 112 10.58 25.00 -22.17
CA GLU A 112 11.25 24.29 -21.06
C GLU A 112 10.47 23.09 -20.53
N LEU A 113 9.15 23.06 -20.72
CA LEU A 113 8.28 21.94 -20.37
C LEU A 113 7.94 21.07 -21.60
N ALA A 114 8.38 21.49 -22.80
CA ALA A 114 8.15 20.82 -24.08
C ALA A 114 9.35 19.95 -24.51
N GLU A 115 10.48 20.02 -23.81
CA GLU A 115 11.52 19.01 -23.95
C GLU A 115 11.00 17.68 -23.35
N MET A 116 10.90 16.66 -24.20
CA MET A 116 10.65 15.31 -23.72
C MET A 116 11.79 14.91 -22.78
N PRO A 117 11.50 14.59 -21.50
CA PRO A 117 12.49 13.96 -20.66
C PRO A 117 12.98 12.69 -21.35
N GLU A 118 14.27 12.38 -21.25
CA GLU A 118 14.78 11.09 -21.70
C GLU A 118 13.91 9.97 -21.13
N VAL A 119 13.48 9.05 -22.01
CA VAL A 119 12.67 7.90 -21.63
C VAL A 119 13.52 7.02 -20.70
N THR A 120 13.38 7.21 -19.40
CA THR A 120 13.93 6.29 -18.41
C THR A 120 12.99 5.10 -18.29
N THR A 121 13.46 3.95 -18.76
CA THR A 121 12.91 2.65 -18.37
C THR A 121 13.11 2.49 -16.85
N HIS A 122 12.08 2.02 -16.11
CA HIS A 122 12.02 1.58 -14.69
C HIS A 122 11.45 2.56 -13.62
N GLY A 123 10.25 2.21 -13.09
CA GLY A 123 9.87 2.14 -11.66
C GLY A 123 9.90 3.37 -10.71
N ARG A 124 8.83 3.50 -9.89
CA ARG A 124 8.58 4.41 -8.74
C ARG A 124 8.62 5.93 -9.02
N LYS A 125 7.44 6.55 -8.89
CA LYS A 125 7.28 8.02 -8.95
C LYS A 125 7.91 8.68 -7.72
N ALA A 126 9.12 9.22 -7.86
CA ALA A 126 9.73 10.12 -6.88
C ALA A 126 9.23 11.56 -7.10
N ALA A 127 7.98 11.82 -6.69
CA ALA A 127 7.27 13.06 -7.00
C ALA A 127 7.79 14.28 -6.21
N LEU A 128 8.45 14.07 -5.06
CA LEU A 128 8.89 15.14 -4.18
C LEU A 128 10.41 15.37 -4.31
N ARG A 129 10.81 16.64 -4.16
CA ARG A 129 12.21 17.04 -4.07
C ARG A 129 12.44 17.71 -2.73
N VAL A 130 13.42 17.18 -2.00
CA VAL A 130 13.78 17.64 -0.66
C VAL A 130 15.25 17.99 -0.61
N SER A 131 15.60 19.02 0.15
CA SER A 131 16.97 19.29 0.54
C SER A 131 17.28 18.61 1.86
N VAL A 132 18.48 18.04 2.00
CA VAL A 132 19.02 17.58 3.28
C VAL A 132 19.37 18.81 4.11
N ALA A 133 18.42 19.27 4.91
CA ALA A 133 18.58 20.46 5.76
C ALA A 133 19.57 20.20 6.90
N ARG A 134 19.62 18.96 7.38
CA ARG A 134 20.55 18.54 8.42
C ARG A 134 20.92 17.07 8.28
N LYS A 135 22.16 16.73 8.61
CA LYS A 135 22.68 15.37 8.75
C LYS A 135 23.53 15.28 10.02
N TRP A 136 23.23 14.33 10.91
CA TRP A 136 23.97 14.17 12.16
C TRP A 136 24.12 12.70 12.54
N GLN A 137 25.10 12.41 13.39
CA GLN A 137 25.21 11.09 14.02
C GLN A 137 24.20 11.03 15.18
N THR A 138 23.19 10.17 15.09
CA THR A 138 22.18 10.08 16.15
C THR A 138 22.45 8.98 17.17
N ALA A 139 23.28 8.00 16.79
CA ALA A 139 23.80 6.90 17.62
C ALA A 139 24.94 6.25 16.82
N ASP A 140 25.73 5.39 17.45
CA ASP A 140 26.82 4.67 16.78
C ASP A 140 26.29 3.84 15.60
N GLY A 141 26.88 4.09 14.43
CA GLY A 141 26.46 3.47 13.17
C GLY A 141 25.09 3.94 12.64
N ILE A 142 24.47 4.99 13.19
CA ILE A 142 23.18 5.52 12.75
C ILE A 142 23.28 7.02 12.49
N ALA A 143 22.98 7.42 11.25
CA ALA A 143 22.88 8.82 10.85
C ALA A 143 21.40 9.25 10.79
N GLY A 144 21.11 10.41 11.37
CA GLY A 144 19.83 11.11 11.24
C GLY A 144 19.88 12.12 10.08
N PHE A 145 18.76 12.29 9.39
CA PHE A 145 18.59 13.26 8.30
C PHE A 145 17.29 14.04 8.50
N GLU A 146 17.37 15.35 8.34
CA GLU A 146 16.21 16.25 8.26
C GLU A 146 16.03 16.66 6.80
N LEU A 147 14.91 16.29 6.21
CA LEU A 147 14.59 16.49 4.80
C LEU A 147 13.50 17.55 4.67
N ARG A 148 13.82 18.72 4.11
CA ARG A 148 12.87 19.82 3.90
C ARG A 148 12.43 19.91 2.45
N PRO A 149 11.16 20.26 2.16
CA PRO A 149 10.72 20.43 0.79
C PRO A 149 11.46 21.60 0.13
N ILE A 150 11.90 21.44 -1.11
CA ILE A 150 12.48 22.57 -1.88
C ILE A 150 11.40 23.58 -2.25
N LYS A 151 10.18 23.09 -2.50
CA LYS A 151 9.00 23.89 -2.82
C LYS A 151 7.76 23.25 -2.19
N GLY A 152 6.80 24.08 -1.82
CA GLY A 152 5.52 23.64 -1.26
C GLY A 152 5.65 23.08 0.17
N ILE A 153 4.64 22.30 0.56
CA ILE A 153 4.57 21.64 1.86
C ILE A 153 4.72 20.13 1.66
N LEU A 154 5.26 19.44 2.67
CA LEU A 154 5.29 17.99 2.65
C LEU A 154 3.90 17.41 2.93
N PRO A 155 3.53 16.29 2.30
CA PRO A 155 2.28 15.60 2.63
C PRO A 155 2.24 15.19 4.11
N THR A 156 1.05 15.25 4.69
CA THR A 156 0.82 14.70 6.02
C THR A 156 0.97 13.18 6.01
N PHE A 157 1.37 12.61 7.14
CA PHE A 157 1.52 11.17 7.31
C PHE A 157 0.95 10.71 8.65
N GLN A 158 0.71 9.41 8.78
CA GLN A 158 0.38 8.77 10.04
C GLN A 158 1.62 8.09 10.64
N PRO A 159 1.73 7.97 11.97
CA PRO A 159 2.82 7.23 12.61
C PRO A 159 2.96 5.81 12.03
N GLY A 160 4.21 5.38 11.83
CA GLY A 160 4.55 4.15 11.11
C GLY A 160 4.78 4.32 9.61
N ALA A 161 4.52 5.52 9.05
CA ALA A 161 4.79 5.80 7.65
C ALA A 161 6.30 5.82 7.33
N HIS A 162 6.61 5.49 6.07
CA HIS A 162 7.94 5.54 5.49
C HIS A 162 7.92 6.24 4.13
N ILE A 163 9.09 6.67 3.69
CA ILE A 163 9.33 7.23 2.35
C ILE A 163 10.40 6.42 1.63
N ASP A 164 10.33 6.40 0.31
CA ASP A 164 11.41 5.92 -0.53
C ASP A 164 12.36 7.08 -0.82
N VAL A 165 13.65 6.88 -0.58
CA VAL A 165 14.71 7.84 -0.87
C VAL A 165 15.53 7.34 -2.05
N HIS A 166 15.58 8.14 -3.10
CA HIS A 166 16.39 7.90 -4.28
C HIS A 166 17.76 8.53 -4.05
N MET A 167 18.80 7.70 -4.09
CA MET A 167 20.16 8.09 -3.77
C MET A 167 20.98 8.36 -5.04
N PRO A 168 22.06 9.17 -4.95
CA PRO A 168 22.90 9.49 -6.10
C PRO A 168 23.51 8.28 -6.84
N ASN A 169 23.66 7.15 -6.15
CA ASN A 169 24.16 5.91 -6.74
C ASN A 169 23.10 5.08 -7.48
N GLY A 170 21.90 5.64 -7.69
CA GLY A 170 20.78 4.97 -8.36
C GLY A 170 20.00 3.99 -7.47
N GLU A 171 20.44 3.78 -6.23
CA GLU A 171 19.71 2.93 -5.29
C GLU A 171 18.46 3.64 -4.75
N ILE A 172 17.45 2.87 -4.40
CA ILE A 172 16.24 3.35 -3.73
C ILE A 172 16.07 2.56 -2.43
N ARG A 173 15.90 3.25 -1.30
CA ARG A 173 15.68 2.59 0.00
C ARG A 173 14.58 3.27 0.78
N GLN A 174 13.91 2.48 1.61
CA GLN A 174 12.83 2.95 2.45
C GLN A 174 13.37 3.32 3.83
N TYR A 175 12.90 4.45 4.35
CA TYR A 175 13.19 4.86 5.71
C TYR A 175 11.92 5.35 6.38
N SER A 176 11.65 4.81 7.58
CA SER A 176 10.51 5.22 8.40
C SER A 176 10.72 6.65 8.89
N ILE A 177 9.65 7.45 8.82
CA ILE A 177 9.63 8.82 9.30
C ILE A 177 9.54 8.77 10.83
N THR A 178 10.42 9.49 11.52
CA THR A 178 10.53 9.47 13.00
C THR A 178 9.84 10.65 13.69
N ASN A 179 9.31 11.59 12.92
CA ASN A 179 8.64 12.79 13.40
C ASN A 179 7.49 12.51 14.37
N GLY A 180 7.33 13.39 15.35
CA GLY A 180 6.16 13.45 16.23
C GLY A 180 5.00 14.27 15.64
N PRO A 181 3.83 14.29 16.31
CA PRO A 181 2.72 15.17 15.92
C PRO A 181 3.13 16.64 15.85
N GLY A 182 2.65 17.36 14.83
CA GLY A 182 2.92 18.79 14.63
C GLY A 182 4.22 19.10 13.89
N GLU A 183 5.09 18.12 13.65
CA GLU A 183 6.33 18.31 12.87
C GLU A 183 6.06 18.08 11.38
N THR A 184 5.53 19.10 10.69
CA THR A 184 5.09 19.00 9.28
C THR A 184 6.05 19.62 8.27
N ASP A 185 7.02 20.42 8.73
CA ASP A 185 7.87 21.23 7.85
C ASP A 185 9.04 20.44 7.24
N SER A 186 9.33 19.27 7.80
CA SER A 186 10.38 18.37 7.35
C SER A 186 10.03 16.90 7.64
N PHE A 187 10.70 15.98 6.95
CA PHE A 187 10.75 14.57 7.35
C PHE A 187 12.09 14.26 7.98
N THR A 188 12.07 13.67 9.17
CA THR A 188 13.22 13.13 9.87
C THR A 188 13.28 11.63 9.65
N ILE A 189 14.43 11.12 9.23
CA ILE A 189 14.67 9.69 9.06
C ILE A 189 15.97 9.25 9.76
N GLY A 190 16.03 7.98 10.15
CA GLY A 190 17.24 7.35 10.69
C GLY A 190 17.75 6.27 9.76
N VAL A 191 19.04 6.33 9.42
CA VAL A 191 19.69 5.36 8.52
C VAL A 191 20.82 4.67 9.26
N LYS A 192 20.69 3.36 9.48
CA LYS A 192 21.77 2.53 10.00
C LYS A 192 22.75 2.16 8.88
N LEU A 193 24.05 2.23 9.17
CA LEU A 193 25.10 1.73 8.29
C LEU A 193 25.17 0.21 8.40
N GLU A 194 24.60 -0.48 7.42
CA GLU A 194 24.72 -1.94 7.33
C GLU A 194 26.14 -2.34 6.87
N ARG A 195 26.74 -3.30 7.59
CA ARG A 195 28.10 -3.80 7.29
C ARG A 195 28.19 -4.41 5.89
N ASP A 196 27.17 -5.20 5.53
CA ASP A 196 27.05 -5.83 4.21
C ASP A 196 26.15 -5.01 3.27
N SER A 197 26.27 -3.67 3.34
CA SER A 197 25.47 -2.76 2.53
C SER A 197 25.62 -3.06 1.04
N LYS A 198 24.48 -3.24 0.34
CA LYS A 198 24.41 -3.30 -1.14
C LYS A 198 24.57 -1.92 -1.81
N GLY A 199 25.08 -0.93 -1.09
CA GLY A 199 25.31 0.43 -1.59
C GLY A 199 24.42 1.50 -0.95
N GLY A 200 23.15 1.20 -0.65
CA GLY A 200 22.19 2.20 -0.16
C GLY A 200 22.57 2.89 1.16
N SER A 201 22.64 2.16 2.27
CA SER A 201 23.01 2.77 3.56
C SER A 201 24.41 3.39 3.54
N LYS A 202 25.34 2.78 2.80
CA LYS A 202 26.69 3.31 2.60
C LYS A 202 26.65 4.66 1.87
N CYS A 203 25.83 4.81 0.82
CA CYS A 203 25.67 6.07 0.10
C CYS A 203 25.06 7.17 0.98
N MET A 204 24.03 6.86 1.78
CA MET A 204 23.47 7.82 2.74
C MET A 204 24.53 8.30 3.75
N HIS A 205 25.39 7.41 4.25
CA HIS A 205 26.44 7.74 5.21
C HIS A 205 27.63 8.47 4.59
N GLU A 206 28.13 8.00 3.45
CA GLU A 206 29.42 8.42 2.90
C GLU A 206 29.29 9.43 1.77
N THR A 207 28.17 9.48 1.05
CA THR A 207 27.99 10.35 -0.13
C THR A 207 27.07 11.52 0.16
N VAL A 208 25.89 11.27 0.72
CA VAL A 208 24.90 12.33 0.99
C VAL A 208 25.44 13.33 2.02
N ARG A 209 25.27 14.62 1.75
CA ARG A 209 25.69 15.76 2.58
C ARG A 209 24.53 16.70 2.88
N GLU A 210 24.70 17.55 3.87
CA GLU A 210 23.81 18.69 4.08
C GLU A 210 23.84 19.60 2.83
N GLY A 211 22.67 20.10 2.44
CA GLY A 211 22.48 20.89 1.21
C GLY A 211 22.14 20.05 -0.03
N ASP A 212 22.39 18.75 -0.03
CA ASP A 212 22.08 17.89 -1.18
C ASP A 212 20.57 17.84 -1.45
N VAL A 213 20.22 17.72 -2.72
CA VAL A 213 18.84 17.52 -3.16
C VAL A 213 18.60 16.03 -3.41
N LEU A 214 17.60 15.47 -2.72
CA LEU A 214 17.15 14.10 -2.89
C LEU A 214 15.74 14.06 -3.47
N ALA A 215 15.47 12.99 -4.19
CA ALA A 215 14.15 12.65 -4.68
C ALA A 215 13.51 11.65 -3.71
N ILE A 216 12.28 11.93 -3.27
CA ILE A 216 11.55 11.05 -2.36
C ILE A 216 10.13 10.75 -2.85
N SER A 217 9.58 9.61 -2.43
CA SER A 217 8.15 9.32 -2.61
C SER A 217 7.28 10.12 -1.64
N GLU A 218 5.98 10.13 -1.89
CA GLU A 218 5.01 10.46 -0.83
C GLU A 218 5.08 9.41 0.30
N PRO A 219 4.68 9.76 1.53
CA PRO A 219 4.61 8.81 2.64
C PRO A 219 3.64 7.67 2.36
N ARG A 220 4.06 6.44 2.63
CA ARG A 220 3.20 5.24 2.65
C ARG A 220 3.22 4.62 4.02
N ASN A 221 2.12 4.01 4.45
CA ASN A 221 2.03 3.41 5.78
C ASN A 221 1.51 1.97 5.70
N ASN A 222 2.43 1.02 5.84
CA ASN A 222 2.11 -0.41 5.92
C ASN A 222 2.17 -0.92 7.37
N PHE A 223 2.40 -0.01 8.33
CA PHE A 223 2.51 -0.30 9.75
C PHE A 223 1.71 0.72 10.58
N PRO A 224 0.38 0.83 10.36
CA PRO A 224 -0.43 1.87 10.98
C PRO A 224 -0.61 1.65 12.49
N LEU A 225 -0.63 2.76 13.23
CA LEU A 225 -0.88 2.77 14.66
C LEU A 225 -2.40 2.72 14.97
N ARG A 226 -2.83 1.67 15.66
CA ARG A 226 -4.14 1.56 16.29
C ARG A 226 -4.18 2.44 17.54
N ARG A 227 -5.28 3.18 17.69
CA ARG A 227 -5.52 4.13 18.80
C ARG A 227 -6.68 3.72 19.71
N ASP A 228 -7.30 2.59 19.43
CA ASP A 228 -8.40 2.01 20.21
C ASP A 228 -7.91 1.01 21.28
N ALA A 229 -6.59 0.97 21.52
CA ALA A 229 -5.97 0.11 22.52
C ALA A 229 -6.17 0.66 23.94
N ILE A 230 -6.40 -0.23 24.92
CA ILE A 230 -6.35 0.17 26.34
C ILE A 230 -4.92 0.40 26.84
N LYS A 231 -3.93 -0.23 26.18
CA LYS A 231 -2.49 -0.03 26.37
C LYS A 231 -1.74 -0.56 25.16
N THR A 232 -0.76 0.19 24.69
CA THR A 232 0.13 -0.23 23.60
C THR A 232 1.54 -0.50 24.11
N LEU A 233 2.06 -1.69 23.83
CA LEU A 233 3.46 -2.06 24.08
C LEU A 233 4.24 -1.96 22.77
N PHE A 234 5.35 -1.23 22.79
CA PHE A 234 6.30 -1.16 21.69
C PHE A 234 7.59 -1.91 22.07
N VAL A 235 8.04 -2.82 21.20
CA VAL A 235 9.32 -3.53 21.33
C VAL A 235 10.21 -3.14 20.16
N ALA A 236 11.19 -2.29 20.43
CA ALA A 236 12.15 -1.79 19.45
C ALA A 236 13.49 -2.49 19.60
N GLY A 237 14.08 -2.94 18.49
CA GLY A 237 15.47 -3.43 18.44
C GLY A 237 16.33 -2.58 17.51
N GLY A 238 17.38 -1.94 18.04
CA GLY A 238 18.30 -1.11 17.26
C GLY A 238 17.59 -0.04 16.40
N ILE A 239 17.78 -0.06 15.08
CA ILE A 239 17.16 0.91 14.16
C ILE A 239 15.64 0.76 14.01
N GLY A 240 15.07 -0.35 14.51
CA GLY A 240 13.62 -0.57 14.61
C GLY A 240 12.88 0.41 15.50
N ILE A 241 13.62 1.24 16.24
CA ILE A 241 13.08 2.38 16.95
C ILE A 241 12.38 3.39 16.04
N THR A 242 12.76 3.49 14.76
CA THR A 242 12.33 4.60 13.88
C THR A 242 10.80 4.71 13.71
N PRO A 243 10.06 3.68 13.25
CA PRO A 243 8.59 3.77 13.19
C PRO A 243 7.96 3.84 14.58
N LEU A 244 8.52 3.12 15.57
CA LEU A 244 7.95 3.02 16.91
C LEU A 244 8.10 4.31 17.72
N LEU A 245 9.12 5.11 17.45
CA LEU A 245 9.34 6.43 18.04
C LEU A 245 8.27 7.42 17.58
N ALA A 246 7.93 7.43 16.28
CA ALA A 246 6.82 8.23 15.77
C ALA A 246 5.48 7.82 16.44
N MET A 247 5.26 6.51 16.61
CA MET A 247 4.07 6.00 17.29
C MET A 247 4.00 6.39 18.76
N ALA A 248 5.09 6.21 19.52
CA ALA A 248 5.16 6.54 20.93
C ALA A 248 4.98 8.05 21.17
N GLN A 249 5.61 8.90 20.36
CA GLN A 249 5.40 10.36 20.42
C GLN A 249 3.92 10.70 20.17
N ALA A 250 3.26 10.03 19.22
CA ALA A 250 1.85 10.25 18.93
C ALA A 250 0.92 9.82 20.08
N LEU A 251 1.16 8.65 20.69
CA LEU A 251 0.37 8.20 21.85
C LEU A 251 0.61 9.07 23.07
N LYS A 252 1.85 9.51 23.30
CA LYS A 252 2.17 10.45 24.38
C LYS A 252 1.42 11.78 24.23
N ASN A 253 1.41 12.36 23.04
CA ASN A 253 0.67 13.60 22.77
C ASN A 253 -0.85 13.45 22.97
N GLN A 254 -1.39 12.24 22.81
CA GLN A 254 -2.81 11.93 23.01
C GLN A 254 -3.12 11.43 24.42
N GLU A 255 -2.12 11.39 25.32
CA GLU A 255 -2.24 10.85 26.68
C GLU A 255 -2.76 9.40 26.74
N LEU A 256 -2.49 8.62 25.69
CA LEU A 256 -2.86 7.20 25.61
C LEU A 256 -1.80 6.33 26.28
N ALA A 257 -2.24 5.32 27.04
CA ALA A 257 -1.35 4.44 27.79
C ALA A 257 -0.42 3.64 26.87
N HIS A 258 0.90 3.80 27.05
CA HIS A 258 1.89 3.09 26.27
C HIS A 258 3.21 2.90 27.01
N GLU A 259 3.99 1.91 26.57
CA GLU A 259 5.37 1.68 27.00
C GLU A 259 6.23 1.37 25.77
N LEU A 260 7.45 1.90 25.74
CA LEU A 260 8.44 1.68 24.69
C LEU A 260 9.66 0.97 25.26
N HIS A 261 9.75 -0.33 24.99
CA HIS A 261 10.87 -1.18 25.38
C HIS A 261 11.91 -1.16 24.26
N TYR A 262 13.04 -0.49 24.51
CA TYR A 262 14.07 -0.28 23.50
C TYR A 262 15.33 -1.09 23.81
N PHE A 263 15.56 -2.12 23.02
CA PHE A 263 16.70 -3.02 23.13
C PHE A 263 17.85 -2.56 22.24
N ALA A 264 19.02 -2.40 22.84
CA ALA A 264 20.25 -1.95 22.18
C ALA A 264 21.51 -2.57 22.83
N GLN A 265 22.66 -2.47 22.16
CA GLN A 265 23.92 -3.04 22.71
C GLN A 265 24.50 -2.19 23.84
N GLY A 266 24.27 -0.88 23.82
CA GLY A 266 24.76 0.09 24.80
C GLY A 266 24.04 1.42 24.65
N GLU A 267 24.36 2.41 25.49
CA GLU A 267 23.74 3.74 25.45
C GLU A 267 24.05 4.47 24.15
N GLU A 268 25.27 4.30 23.63
CA GLU A 268 25.73 4.86 22.36
C GLU A 268 24.93 4.36 21.15
N HIS A 269 24.18 3.26 21.30
CA HIS A 269 23.33 2.68 20.28
C HIS A 269 21.87 3.14 20.34
N LEU A 270 21.49 3.98 21.32
CA LEU A 270 20.14 4.53 21.45
C LEU A 270 19.95 5.72 20.51
N ALA A 271 19.33 5.47 19.35
CA ALA A 271 19.08 6.52 18.37
C ALA A 271 18.02 7.54 18.84
N PHE A 272 18.19 8.79 18.41
CA PHE A 272 17.34 9.93 18.69
C PHE A 272 17.18 10.24 20.19
N ALA A 273 18.27 10.21 20.94
CA ALA A 273 18.29 10.44 22.40
C ALA A 273 17.47 11.65 22.86
N ASP A 274 17.54 12.79 22.16
CA ASP A 274 16.74 13.96 22.54
C ASP A 274 15.24 13.74 22.41
N ARG A 275 14.79 13.06 21.34
CA ARG A 275 13.38 12.68 21.17
C ARG A 275 12.95 11.64 22.20
N LEU A 276 13.84 10.67 22.49
CA LEU A 276 13.60 9.64 23.51
C LEU A 276 13.39 10.22 24.91
N LYS A 277 14.17 11.24 25.30
CA LYS A 277 13.98 11.95 26.59
C LYS A 277 12.56 12.51 26.73
N HIS A 278 11.95 12.95 25.64
CA HIS A 278 10.59 13.49 25.66
C HIS A 278 9.54 12.43 25.96
N LEU A 279 9.84 11.13 25.91
CA LEU A 279 8.91 10.08 26.31
C LEU A 279 8.83 9.90 27.83
N GLY A 280 9.86 10.30 28.58
CA GLY A 280 9.90 10.17 30.04
C GLY A 280 9.76 8.71 30.49
N ASP A 281 8.93 8.45 31.49
CA ASP A 281 8.79 7.13 32.11
C ASP A 281 8.26 6.03 31.17
N ALA A 282 7.66 6.41 30.03
CA ALA A 282 7.20 5.46 29.02
C ALA A 282 8.37 4.73 28.33
N LEU A 283 9.57 5.30 28.30
CA LEU A 283 10.76 4.66 27.72
C LEU A 283 11.42 3.70 28.72
N LYS A 284 11.61 2.46 28.30
CA LYS A 284 12.29 1.39 29.05
C LYS A 284 13.48 0.87 28.23
N PRO A 285 14.71 1.37 28.44
CA PRO A 285 15.89 0.87 27.73
C PRO A 285 16.35 -0.48 28.28
N HIS A 286 16.74 -1.39 27.39
CA HIS A 286 17.26 -2.72 27.68
C HIS A 286 18.61 -2.90 26.99
N LEU A 287 19.71 -2.78 27.74
CA LEU A 287 21.04 -2.62 27.18
C LEU A 287 21.90 -3.87 27.38
N GLY A 288 22.64 -4.27 26.34
CA GLY A 288 23.69 -5.28 26.42
C GLY A 288 23.20 -6.69 26.76
N LEU A 289 21.91 -6.99 26.57
CA LEU A 289 21.35 -8.30 26.89
C LEU A 289 21.83 -9.38 25.91
N SER A 290 22.13 -10.56 26.46
CA SER A 290 22.32 -11.77 25.65
C SER A 290 21.00 -12.21 25.00
N PRO A 291 21.01 -13.10 23.98
CA PRO A 291 19.79 -13.65 23.41
C PRO A 291 18.86 -14.28 24.45
N ASP A 292 19.41 -15.05 25.40
CA ASP A 292 18.63 -15.70 26.47
C ASP A 292 18.02 -14.68 27.43
N ALA A 293 18.81 -13.67 27.84
CA ALA A 293 18.32 -12.59 28.70
C ALA A 293 17.25 -11.74 27.99
N THR A 294 17.43 -11.47 26.70
CA THR A 294 16.43 -10.79 25.86
C THR A 294 15.13 -11.60 25.83
N GLY A 295 15.20 -12.91 25.63
CA GLY A 295 14.02 -13.78 25.66
C GLY A 295 13.33 -13.82 27.04
N ALA A 296 14.09 -13.80 28.13
CA ALA A 296 13.54 -13.74 29.49
C ALA A 296 12.79 -12.42 29.73
N GLU A 297 13.39 -11.29 29.35
CA GLU A 297 12.76 -9.97 29.47
C GLU A 297 11.50 -9.86 28.62
N LEU A 298 11.54 -10.35 27.37
CA LEU A 298 10.34 -10.40 26.51
C LEU A 298 9.22 -11.24 27.13
N ARG A 299 9.53 -12.38 27.78
CA ARG A 299 8.50 -13.17 28.49
C ARG A 299 7.88 -12.39 29.64
N GLN A 300 8.69 -11.67 30.42
CA GLN A 300 8.21 -10.86 31.52
C GLN A 300 7.34 -9.71 31.02
N LEU A 301 7.79 -8.99 29.99
CA LEU A 301 7.08 -7.88 29.37
C LEU A 301 5.72 -8.30 28.79
N LEU A 302 5.71 -9.42 28.06
CA LEU A 302 4.55 -9.87 27.32
C LEU A 302 3.60 -10.72 28.16
N ALA A 303 3.93 -10.98 29.42
CA ALA A 303 3.04 -11.64 30.37
C ALA A 303 1.81 -10.77 30.67
N GLY A 304 0.69 -11.42 30.96
CA GLY A 304 -0.52 -10.74 31.44
C GLY A 304 -1.27 -9.94 30.37
N TYR A 305 -1.35 -10.49 29.15
CA TYR A 305 -2.23 -9.96 28.11
C TYR A 305 -3.65 -9.69 28.65
N ARG A 306 -4.21 -8.55 28.26
CA ARG A 306 -5.61 -8.20 28.49
C ARG A 306 -6.25 -7.81 27.17
N ASN A 307 -7.52 -8.15 27.01
CA ASN A 307 -8.27 -7.79 25.80
C ASN A 307 -8.19 -6.27 25.54
N GLY A 308 -7.94 -5.89 24.29
CA GLY A 308 -7.72 -4.51 23.89
C GLY A 308 -6.28 -4.00 24.06
N MET A 309 -5.32 -4.80 24.53
CA MET A 309 -3.90 -4.45 24.46
C MET A 309 -3.35 -4.72 23.06
N HIS A 310 -2.40 -3.89 22.62
CA HIS A 310 -1.72 -4.03 21.34
C HIS A 310 -0.21 -4.08 21.51
N LEU A 311 0.45 -4.93 20.74
CA LEU A 311 1.90 -5.11 20.69
C LEU A 311 2.41 -4.72 19.31
N TYR A 312 3.43 -3.87 19.26
CA TYR A 312 4.09 -3.42 18.04
C TYR A 312 5.58 -3.75 18.13
N ILE A 313 6.11 -4.50 17.17
CA ILE A 313 7.48 -5.00 17.19
C ILE A 313 8.22 -4.57 15.93
N CYS A 314 9.41 -3.98 16.09
CA CYS A 314 10.26 -3.67 14.96
C CYS A 314 11.74 -3.76 15.37
N GLY A 315 12.52 -4.54 14.63
CA GLY A 315 13.93 -4.80 14.98
C GLY A 315 14.55 -5.94 14.18
N PRO A 316 15.68 -6.50 14.64
CA PRO A 316 16.33 -7.63 14.01
C PRO A 316 15.40 -8.85 13.94
N GLY A 317 15.43 -9.57 12.80
CA GLY A 317 14.58 -10.75 12.55
C GLY A 317 14.51 -11.74 13.72
N PRO A 318 15.65 -12.22 14.28
CA PRO A 318 15.62 -13.16 15.40
C PRO A 318 14.86 -12.65 16.63
N MET A 319 14.98 -11.35 16.93
CA MET A 319 14.28 -10.73 18.06
C MET A 319 12.79 -10.60 17.80
N LEU A 320 12.43 -10.21 16.57
CA LEU A 320 11.05 -10.08 16.13
C LEU A 320 10.34 -11.45 16.21
N GLU A 321 10.94 -12.51 15.68
CA GLU A 321 10.38 -13.87 15.79
C GLU A 321 10.26 -14.34 17.24
N ALA A 322 11.27 -14.08 18.07
CA ALA A 322 11.22 -14.44 19.48
C ALA A 322 10.06 -13.73 20.19
N ALA A 323 9.89 -12.43 19.96
CA ALA A 323 8.79 -11.65 20.55
C ALA A 323 7.42 -12.14 20.06
N ARG A 324 7.27 -12.45 18.76
CA ARG A 324 6.02 -13.01 18.21
C ARG A 324 5.68 -14.36 18.82
N LYS A 325 6.65 -15.27 18.88
CA LYS A 325 6.48 -16.61 19.48
C LYS A 325 6.09 -16.49 20.96
N ILE A 326 6.80 -15.66 21.72
CA ILE A 326 6.52 -15.44 23.14
C ILE A 326 5.14 -14.80 23.33
N ALA A 327 4.74 -13.83 22.50
CA ALA A 327 3.40 -13.24 22.56
C ALA A 327 2.31 -14.31 22.38
N ALA A 328 2.45 -15.19 21.38
CA ALA A 328 1.53 -16.30 21.17
C ALA A 328 1.49 -17.26 22.37
N GLU A 329 2.64 -17.62 22.93
CA GLU A 329 2.74 -18.45 24.15
C GLU A 329 2.06 -17.79 25.37
N GLN A 330 2.06 -16.46 25.43
CA GLN A 330 1.42 -15.66 26.48
C GLN A 330 -0.06 -15.32 26.17
N GLY A 331 -0.63 -15.89 25.11
CA GLY A 331 -2.06 -15.78 24.78
C GLY A 331 -2.45 -14.50 24.05
N TRP A 332 -1.51 -13.76 23.47
CA TRP A 332 -1.84 -12.65 22.58
C TRP A 332 -2.47 -13.18 21.29
N PRO A 333 -3.64 -12.66 20.86
CA PRO A 333 -4.19 -13.02 19.55
C PRO A 333 -3.40 -12.34 18.44
N ASP A 334 -3.32 -12.99 17.26
CA ASP A 334 -2.59 -12.46 16.10
C ASP A 334 -3.03 -11.04 15.71
N SER A 335 -4.32 -10.72 15.87
CA SER A 335 -4.88 -9.39 15.58
C SER A 335 -4.41 -8.27 16.53
N ALA A 336 -3.79 -8.63 17.66
CA ALA A 336 -3.21 -7.71 18.62
C ALA A 336 -1.70 -7.49 18.43
N VAL A 337 -1.03 -8.33 17.62
CA VAL A 337 0.43 -8.32 17.42
C VAL A 337 0.76 -7.81 16.02
N HIS A 338 1.37 -6.62 15.96
CA HIS A 338 1.75 -5.94 14.74
C HIS A 338 3.27 -5.91 14.64
N PHE A 339 3.82 -6.12 13.44
CA PHE A 339 5.27 -6.12 13.24
C PHE A 339 5.68 -5.59 11.86
N GLU A 340 6.92 -5.10 11.75
CA GLU A 340 7.54 -4.69 10.49
C GLU A 340 8.97 -5.25 10.38
N TYR A 341 9.28 -5.87 9.24
CA TYR A 341 10.62 -6.35 8.91
C TYR A 341 11.35 -5.35 8.01
N PHE A 342 12.61 -5.04 8.32
CA PHE A 342 13.45 -4.25 7.42
C PHE A 342 14.12 -5.06 6.31
N LYS A 343 14.28 -6.37 6.53
CA LYS A 343 15.01 -7.25 5.62
C LYS A 343 14.42 -8.64 5.67
N ASN A 344 14.27 -9.25 4.50
CA ASN A 344 14.07 -10.69 4.37
C ASN A 344 15.44 -11.37 4.30
N THR A 345 15.71 -12.28 5.21
CA THR A 345 16.94 -13.07 5.25
C THR A 345 16.77 -14.47 4.67
N ASN A 346 15.56 -14.82 4.22
CA ASN A 346 15.30 -16.12 3.59
C ASN A 346 16.07 -16.20 2.28
N LYS A 347 16.62 -17.38 1.99
CA LYS A 347 17.11 -17.69 0.66
C LYS A 347 15.89 -17.85 -0.24
N ILE A 348 15.72 -16.93 -1.17
CA ILE A 348 14.64 -16.97 -2.16
C ILE A 348 14.99 -18.10 -3.13
N ASP A 349 14.17 -19.14 -3.17
CA ASP A 349 14.19 -20.14 -4.24
C ASP A 349 13.70 -19.48 -5.52
N ASP A 350 14.39 -19.76 -6.62
CA ASP A 350 14.10 -19.26 -7.95
C ASP A 350 14.05 -20.40 -8.98
N SER A 351 14.04 -21.65 -8.56
CA SER A 351 14.24 -22.80 -9.45
C SER A 351 12.99 -23.27 -10.22
N SER A 352 11.79 -22.99 -9.73
CA SER A 352 10.55 -23.48 -10.35
C SER A 352 10.12 -22.66 -11.57
N SER A 353 9.23 -23.18 -12.42
CA SER A 353 8.55 -22.40 -13.46
C SER A 353 7.05 -22.67 -13.40
N PHE A 354 6.25 -21.64 -13.67
CA PHE A 354 4.78 -21.73 -13.55
C PHE A 354 4.10 -20.65 -14.39
N GLU A 355 2.80 -20.82 -14.62
CA GLU A 355 1.96 -19.83 -15.29
C GLU A 355 1.31 -18.86 -14.28
N VAL A 356 1.22 -17.59 -14.65
CA VAL A 356 0.47 -16.59 -13.88
C VAL A 356 -0.53 -15.91 -14.80
N ALA A 357 -1.83 -16.11 -14.54
CA ALA A 357 -2.89 -15.39 -15.22
C ALA A 357 -3.31 -14.17 -14.41
N LEU A 358 -3.36 -13.01 -15.04
CA LEU A 358 -3.76 -11.73 -14.45
C LEU A 358 -5.20 -11.44 -14.88
N ALA A 359 -6.15 -11.62 -13.96
CA ALA A 359 -7.57 -11.73 -14.28
C ALA A 359 -8.18 -10.44 -14.86
N ARG A 360 -7.77 -9.26 -14.39
CA ARG A 360 -8.30 -7.97 -14.87
C ARG A 360 -7.51 -7.45 -16.07
N SER A 361 -6.24 -7.82 -16.15
CA SER A 361 -5.36 -7.52 -17.28
C SER A 361 -5.56 -8.46 -18.47
N CYS A 362 -6.32 -9.55 -18.32
CA CYS A 362 -6.65 -10.54 -19.35
C CYS A 362 -5.42 -11.09 -20.09
N VAL A 363 -4.32 -11.30 -19.35
CA VAL A 363 -3.05 -11.79 -19.89
C VAL A 363 -2.53 -12.92 -19.02
N THR A 364 -1.92 -13.90 -19.67
CA THR A 364 -1.24 -15.00 -19.00
C THR A 364 0.24 -14.95 -19.32
N LEU A 365 1.06 -15.00 -18.29
CA LEU A 365 2.51 -14.85 -18.37
C LEU A 365 3.17 -16.13 -17.87
N GLN A 366 4.24 -16.55 -18.56
CA GLN A 366 5.10 -17.61 -18.06
C GLN A 366 6.14 -17.01 -17.12
N VAL A 367 6.21 -17.51 -15.88
CA VAL A 367 7.27 -17.16 -14.94
C VAL A 367 8.37 -18.23 -15.04
N PRO A 368 9.52 -17.94 -15.68
CA PRO A 368 10.62 -18.89 -15.75
C PRO A 368 11.36 -18.99 -14.41
N ALA A 369 12.20 -20.02 -14.30
CA ALA A 369 13.20 -20.09 -13.25
C ALA A 369 14.14 -18.86 -13.32
N GLY A 370 14.58 -18.37 -12.16
CA GLY A 370 15.45 -17.20 -12.02
C GLY A 370 14.71 -15.85 -12.07
N LYS A 371 13.41 -15.83 -12.41
CA LYS A 371 12.60 -14.59 -12.43
C LYS A 371 11.48 -14.61 -11.40
N THR A 372 11.15 -13.43 -10.91
CA THR A 372 10.00 -13.19 -10.02
C THR A 372 8.75 -12.86 -10.83
N ILE A 373 7.57 -13.08 -10.26
CA ILE A 373 6.29 -12.71 -10.88
C ILE A 373 6.31 -11.22 -11.27
N MET A 374 6.77 -10.37 -10.34
CA MET A 374 6.90 -8.93 -10.54
C MET A 374 7.80 -8.55 -11.72
N GLN A 375 8.96 -9.20 -11.88
CA GLN A 375 9.85 -8.93 -13.02
C GLN A 375 9.17 -9.24 -14.35
N VAL A 376 8.51 -10.40 -14.46
CA VAL A 376 7.82 -10.82 -15.68
C VAL A 376 6.64 -9.90 -16.03
N MET A 377 5.89 -9.43 -15.02
CA MET A 377 4.84 -8.42 -15.23
C MET A 377 5.40 -7.12 -15.80
N ARG A 378 6.51 -6.61 -15.23
CA ARG A 378 7.15 -5.38 -15.73
C ARG A 378 7.69 -5.50 -17.14
N GLU A 379 8.34 -6.61 -17.45
CA GLU A 379 8.84 -6.91 -18.81
C GLU A 379 7.70 -6.96 -19.84
N SER A 380 6.50 -7.30 -19.38
CA SER A 380 5.27 -7.31 -20.19
C SER A 380 4.52 -5.97 -20.20
N GLY A 381 5.12 -4.90 -19.66
CA GLY A 381 4.52 -3.56 -19.62
C GLY A 381 3.47 -3.34 -18.53
N ILE A 382 3.33 -4.28 -17.59
CA ILE A 382 2.35 -4.21 -16.49
C ILE A 382 3.05 -3.61 -15.28
N ASP A 383 2.64 -2.39 -14.90
CA ASP A 383 3.17 -1.73 -13.73
C ASP A 383 2.57 -2.35 -12.46
N VAL A 384 3.44 -2.74 -11.53
CA VAL A 384 3.05 -3.35 -10.26
C VAL A 384 3.72 -2.60 -9.12
N PRO A 385 2.97 -2.22 -8.08
CA PRO A 385 3.53 -1.55 -6.92
C PRO A 385 4.70 -2.36 -6.35
N SER A 386 5.84 -1.71 -6.16
CA SER A 386 7.00 -2.34 -5.52
C SER A 386 7.67 -1.41 -4.53
N SER A 387 8.39 -2.00 -3.57
CA SER A 387 9.24 -1.21 -2.69
C SER A 387 10.54 -1.84 -2.19
N CYS A 388 10.51 -2.88 -1.36
CA CYS A 388 11.78 -3.49 -0.91
C CYS A 388 12.36 -4.49 -1.92
N GLU A 389 11.49 -5.07 -2.76
CA GLU A 389 11.78 -6.19 -3.68
C GLU A 389 12.48 -7.37 -3.00
N GLN A 390 12.21 -7.53 -1.71
CA GLN A 390 12.77 -8.56 -0.84
C GLN A 390 11.66 -9.29 -0.06
N GLY A 391 10.38 -8.96 -0.27
CA GLY A 391 9.27 -9.59 0.46
C GLY A 391 9.17 -9.19 1.94
N ALA A 392 9.63 -7.99 2.30
CA ALA A 392 9.58 -7.49 3.67
C ALA A 392 8.57 -6.34 3.88
N CYS A 393 8.30 -5.53 2.85
CA CYS A 393 7.53 -4.28 2.99
C CYS A 393 6.03 -4.39 2.70
N GLY A 394 5.55 -5.50 2.12
CA GLY A 394 4.15 -5.68 1.74
C GLY A 394 3.64 -4.93 0.49
N THR A 395 4.40 -4.00 -0.10
CA THR A 395 3.93 -3.18 -1.23
C THR A 395 3.49 -3.98 -2.46
N CYS A 396 4.18 -5.08 -2.77
CA CYS A 396 3.90 -5.90 -3.96
C CYS A 396 2.88 -7.02 -3.68
N VAL A 397 2.07 -6.88 -2.63
CA VAL A 397 1.04 -7.86 -2.30
C VAL A 397 -0.03 -7.87 -3.39
N ALA A 398 -0.37 -9.06 -3.86
CA ALA A 398 -1.44 -9.29 -4.82
C ALA A 398 -2.45 -10.28 -4.25
N THR A 399 -3.72 -10.13 -4.61
CA THR A 399 -4.77 -11.09 -4.26
C THR A 399 -4.68 -12.32 -5.18
N VAL A 400 -4.72 -13.50 -4.58
CA VAL A 400 -4.75 -14.79 -5.30
C VAL A 400 -6.20 -15.23 -5.42
N ILE A 401 -6.66 -15.43 -6.65
CA ILE A 401 -8.01 -15.92 -6.98
C ILE A 401 -8.00 -17.45 -7.04
N GLU A 402 -6.95 -18.04 -7.61
CA GLU A 402 -6.83 -19.48 -7.83
C GLU A 402 -5.35 -19.93 -7.77
N GLY A 403 -5.12 -21.16 -7.31
CA GLY A 403 -3.80 -21.79 -7.20
C GLY A 403 -3.21 -21.73 -5.78
N GLU A 404 -2.06 -22.39 -5.58
CA GLU A 404 -1.38 -22.48 -4.28
C GLU A 404 -0.05 -21.70 -4.32
N PRO A 405 0.06 -20.55 -3.63
CA PRO A 405 1.30 -19.80 -3.50
C PRO A 405 2.40 -20.57 -2.77
N ASP A 406 3.64 -20.35 -3.20
CA ASP A 406 4.84 -20.68 -2.43
C ASP A 406 5.39 -19.41 -1.76
N HIS A 407 5.06 -19.23 -0.49
CA HIS A 407 5.40 -18.03 0.28
C HIS A 407 6.86 -18.01 0.70
N GLN A 408 7.60 -17.03 0.19
CA GLN A 408 9.01 -16.81 0.53
C GLN A 408 9.27 -15.44 1.17
N ASP A 409 8.20 -14.68 1.38
CA ASP A 409 8.22 -13.41 2.08
C ASP A 409 8.34 -13.58 3.60
N VAL A 410 8.60 -12.47 4.29
CA VAL A 410 8.55 -12.38 5.76
C VAL A 410 7.41 -11.48 6.23
N TYR A 411 6.64 -10.89 5.32
CA TYR A 411 5.61 -9.92 5.66
C TYR A 411 4.31 -10.60 6.13
N LEU A 412 3.83 -11.60 5.39
CA LEU A 412 2.58 -12.29 5.71
C LEU A 412 2.77 -13.18 6.94
N ASN A 413 1.80 -13.16 7.85
CA ASN A 413 1.77 -14.07 8.99
C ASN A 413 1.32 -15.49 8.59
N ASP A 414 1.43 -16.46 9.50
CA ASP A 414 1.13 -17.86 9.20
C ASP A 414 -0.33 -18.09 8.81
N ALA A 415 -1.27 -17.37 9.44
CA ALA A 415 -2.70 -17.47 9.10
C ALA A 415 -2.98 -16.94 7.68
N GLU A 416 -2.35 -15.81 7.30
CA GLU A 416 -2.45 -15.24 5.95
C GLU A 416 -1.81 -16.15 4.89
N ARG A 417 -0.65 -16.73 5.18
CA ARG A 417 0.00 -17.71 4.29
C ARG A 417 -0.87 -18.95 4.11
N LYS A 418 -1.45 -19.46 5.21
CA LYS A 418 -2.33 -20.64 5.17
C LYS A 418 -3.64 -20.37 4.44
N ALA A 419 -4.16 -19.15 4.49
CA ALA A 419 -5.34 -18.76 3.74
C ALA A 419 -5.10 -18.79 2.22
N GLY A 420 -3.86 -18.55 1.77
CA GLY A 420 -3.47 -18.65 0.35
C GLY A 420 -4.08 -17.57 -0.55
N THR A 421 -4.75 -16.56 0.01
CA THR A 421 -5.47 -15.52 -0.76
C THR A 421 -4.61 -14.31 -1.10
N LYS A 422 -3.35 -14.26 -0.66
CA LYS A 422 -2.40 -13.17 -0.90
C LYS A 422 -1.06 -13.74 -1.35
N ILE A 423 -0.29 -12.97 -2.11
CA ILE A 423 1.08 -13.35 -2.50
C ILE A 423 1.98 -12.12 -2.65
N MET A 424 3.25 -12.23 -2.26
CA MET A 424 4.26 -11.19 -2.52
C MET A 424 4.95 -11.43 -3.85
N THR A 425 4.53 -10.74 -4.89
CA THR A 425 4.97 -10.95 -6.28
C THR A 425 6.46 -10.74 -6.53
N CYS A 426 7.17 -10.03 -5.64
CA CYS A 426 8.61 -9.79 -5.76
C CYS A 426 9.52 -10.93 -5.28
N VAL A 427 9.00 -11.92 -4.53
CA VAL A 427 9.82 -13.04 -4.02
C VAL A 427 9.12 -14.40 -4.03
N SER A 428 7.79 -14.41 -3.88
CA SER A 428 7.03 -15.67 -3.75
C SER A 428 6.83 -16.33 -5.12
N ARG A 429 6.66 -17.65 -5.10
CA ARG A 429 6.44 -18.48 -6.29
C ARG A 429 5.09 -19.21 -6.21
N ALA A 430 4.94 -20.30 -6.95
CA ALA A 430 3.78 -21.17 -6.91
C ALA A 430 4.19 -22.60 -6.57
N LYS A 431 3.37 -23.28 -5.78
CA LYS A 431 3.41 -24.75 -5.64
C LYS A 431 2.55 -25.43 -6.69
N SER A 432 1.46 -24.79 -7.12
CA SER A 432 0.65 -25.21 -8.25
C SER A 432 1.30 -24.84 -9.59
N ALA A 433 0.92 -25.54 -10.66
CA ALA A 433 1.41 -25.24 -12.01
C ALA A 433 0.97 -23.84 -12.53
N ARG A 434 -0.11 -23.31 -11.98
CA ARG A 434 -0.68 -22.01 -12.34
C ARG A 434 -1.20 -21.26 -11.11
N LEU A 435 -1.04 -19.94 -11.12
CA LEU A 435 -1.72 -18.99 -10.24
C LEU A 435 -2.62 -18.07 -11.06
N VAL A 436 -3.75 -17.64 -10.48
CA VAL A 436 -4.58 -16.55 -11.00
C VAL A 436 -4.57 -15.40 -9.99
N LEU A 437 -4.14 -14.21 -10.42
CA LEU A 437 -4.04 -13.02 -9.58
C LEU A 437 -5.06 -11.96 -10.00
N ASP A 438 -5.58 -11.20 -9.04
CA ASP A 438 -6.52 -10.08 -9.27
C ASP A 438 -5.78 -8.80 -9.72
N ILE A 439 -5.12 -8.88 -10.88
CA ILE A 439 -4.33 -7.82 -11.51
C ILE A 439 -4.81 -7.59 -12.94
#